data_AF-A0A259Q0M8-F1
#
_entry.id   AF-A0A259Q0M8-F1
#
_cell.length_a   1.000
_cell.length_b   1.000
_cell.length_c   1.000
_cell.angle_alpha   90.00
_cell.angle_beta   90.00
_cell.angle_gamma   90.00
#
_symmetry.space_group_name_H-M   'P 1'
#
loop_
_entity.id
_entity.type
_entity.pdbx_description
1 polymer ?
#
loop_
_entity_poly.entity_id
_entity_poly.type
_entity_poly.pdbx_seq_one_letter_code
_entity_poly.pdbx_strand_id
1 'polypeptide(L)'
;LLAMLDYDLPVVLVDMPAASITALAKFDAEVGFFDELQRSGYRPTMVNVLSPFQSSTRTVQQMVDLAGKSADYVAVVNRWFGDDEDFYMWFGDGNGNPPSRGRAMLPDYGGEEIDLPKLQAGVMVAIDDRMMRFADAAADGSPLSRAQRSRLIRWMKDTDAQLDKVADKIGLGAGK
;
A
#
# COMPACT_ATOMS: atom_id res chain seq x y z
N LEU A 1 18.06 5.40 -2.92
CA LEU A 1 17.22 5.79 -1.76
C LEU A 1 17.78 7.04 -1.10
N LEU A 2 18.94 7.02 -0.42
CA LEU A 2 19.46 8.22 0.27
C LEU A 2 19.58 9.49 -0.59
N ALA A 3 20.02 9.37 -1.84
CA ALA A 3 20.12 10.53 -2.74
C ALA A 3 18.78 11.28 -2.97
N MET A 4 17.63 10.68 -2.62
CA MET A 4 16.34 11.39 -2.67
C MET A 4 16.27 12.54 -1.67
N LEU A 5 17.03 12.46 -0.57
CA LEU A 5 17.08 13.48 0.49
C LEU A 5 17.72 14.78 -0.01
N ASP A 6 18.58 14.71 -1.03
CA ASP A 6 19.22 15.89 -1.63
C ASP A 6 18.22 16.76 -2.41
N TYR A 7 17.03 16.25 -2.72
CA TYR A 7 16.00 16.96 -3.50
C TYR A 7 14.97 17.70 -2.63
N ASP A 8 15.00 17.52 -1.30
CA ASP A 8 14.09 18.18 -0.33
C ASP A 8 12.61 18.17 -0.76
N LEU A 9 12.15 17.02 -1.27
CA LEU A 9 10.78 16.85 -1.75
C LEU A 9 9.82 16.64 -0.57
N PRO A 10 8.63 17.25 -0.56
CA PRO A 10 7.70 17.10 0.57
C PRO A 10 7.23 15.65 0.78
N VAL A 11 7.14 14.88 -0.30
CA VAL A 11 6.76 13.46 -0.29
C VAL A 11 7.57 12.72 -1.35
N VAL A 12 8.09 11.54 -0.99
CA VAL A 12 8.76 10.64 -1.93
C VAL A 12 8.06 9.28 -1.89
N LEU A 13 7.51 8.86 -3.02
CA LEU A 13 6.99 7.51 -3.20
C LEU A 13 8.05 6.65 -3.88
N VAL A 14 8.39 5.53 -3.25
CA VAL A 14 9.31 4.54 -3.82
C VAL A 14 8.57 3.23 -4.03
N ASP A 15 8.42 2.84 -5.29
CA ASP A 15 8.00 1.48 -5.62
C ASP A 15 9.19 0.54 -5.48
N MET A 16 9.03 -0.49 -4.65
CA MET A 16 10.08 -1.46 -4.35
C MET A 16 9.69 -2.84 -4.90
N PRO A 17 10.64 -3.62 -5.45
CA PRO A 17 10.37 -4.97 -5.89
C PRO A 17 9.78 -5.84 -4.76
N ALA A 18 9.02 -6.87 -5.14
CA ALA A 18 8.59 -7.89 -4.19
C ALA A 18 9.80 -8.47 -3.43
N ALA A 19 9.62 -8.79 -2.14
CA ALA A 19 10.68 -9.27 -1.26
C ALA A 19 11.89 -8.33 -1.06
N SER A 20 11.76 -7.04 -1.39
CA SER A 20 12.78 -6.01 -1.15
C SER A 20 13.08 -5.75 0.32
N ILE A 21 12.23 -6.19 1.26
CA ILE A 21 12.41 -5.94 2.69
C ILE A 21 13.77 -6.45 3.21
N THR A 22 14.27 -7.58 2.69
CA THR A 22 15.59 -8.09 3.06
C THR A 22 16.72 -7.22 2.52
N ALA A 23 16.54 -6.64 1.33
CA ALA A 23 17.51 -5.69 0.77
C ALA A 23 17.49 -4.36 1.54
N LEU A 24 16.29 -3.87 1.91
CA LEU A 24 16.13 -2.68 2.74
C LEU A 24 16.75 -2.86 4.12
N ALA A 25 16.58 -4.02 4.75
CA ALA A 25 17.21 -4.33 6.04
C ALA A 25 18.74 -4.34 5.97
N LYS A 26 19.31 -4.91 4.89
CA LYS A 26 20.76 -4.87 4.66
C LYS A 26 21.25 -3.44 4.43
N PHE A 27 20.51 -2.67 3.64
CA PHE A 27 20.83 -1.28 3.35
C PHE A 27 20.80 -0.45 4.62
N ASP A 28 19.75 -0.58 5.44
CA ASP A 28 19.66 0.11 6.72
C ASP A 28 20.81 -0.26 7.67
N ALA A 29 21.17 -1.53 7.77
CA ALA A 29 22.31 -1.97 8.59
C ALA A 29 23.66 -1.41 8.09
N GLU A 30 23.80 -1.14 6.79
CA GLU A 30 25.04 -0.60 6.21
C GLU A 30 25.16 0.90 6.39
N VAL A 31 24.07 1.66 6.19
CA VAL A 31 24.13 3.12 6.10
C VAL A 31 23.28 3.87 7.14
N GLY A 32 22.53 3.17 7.99
CA GLY A 32 21.59 3.77 8.94
C GLY A 32 20.47 4.52 8.23
N PHE A 33 19.82 3.87 7.28
CA PHE A 33 18.84 4.50 6.39
C PHE A 33 17.69 5.17 7.15
N PHE A 34 17.06 4.47 8.11
CA PHE A 34 15.94 5.03 8.86
C PHE A 34 16.37 6.19 9.77
N ASP A 35 17.58 6.12 10.34
CA ASP A 35 18.15 7.22 11.13
C ASP A 35 18.37 8.45 10.26
N GLU A 36 18.86 8.28 9.03
CA GLU A 36 19.11 9.39 8.11
C GLU A 36 17.81 10.04 7.60
N LEU A 37 16.76 9.24 7.38
CA LEU A 37 15.41 9.77 7.12
C LEU A 37 14.96 10.68 8.27
N GLN A 38 15.09 10.21 9.51
CA GLN A 38 14.68 10.96 10.69
C GLN A 38 15.48 12.27 10.84
N ARG A 39 16.81 12.23 10.62
CA ARG A 39 17.67 13.43 10.65
C ARG A 39 17.27 14.45 9.59
N SER A 40 16.82 13.97 8.44
CA SER A 40 16.35 14.79 7.32
C SER A 40 14.89 15.23 7.47
N GLY A 41 14.25 14.96 8.61
CA GLY A 41 12.86 15.37 8.88
C GLY A 41 11.80 14.51 8.20
N TYR A 42 12.17 13.38 7.58
CA TYR A 42 11.21 12.44 7.01
C TYR A 42 10.76 11.43 8.06
N ARG A 43 9.48 11.09 7.98
CA ARG A 43 8.92 9.91 8.63
C ARG A 43 8.57 8.87 7.56
N PRO A 44 9.20 7.69 7.54
CA PRO A 44 8.89 6.66 6.56
C PRO A 44 7.53 6.03 6.85
N THR A 45 6.77 5.77 5.78
CA THR A 45 5.56 4.93 5.82
C THR A 45 5.78 3.71 4.98
N MET A 46 5.69 2.53 5.59
CA MET A 46 5.83 1.27 4.90
C MET A 46 4.44 0.73 4.54
N VAL A 47 4.18 0.67 3.24
CA VAL A 47 2.91 0.22 2.68
C VAL A 47 3.11 -1.15 2.05
N ASN A 48 2.30 -2.14 2.46
CA ASN A 48 2.33 -3.47 1.86
C ASN A 48 0.97 -3.80 1.25
N VAL A 49 0.94 -3.96 -0.07
CA VAL A 49 -0.25 -4.37 -0.82
C VAL A 49 -0.36 -5.88 -0.79
N LEU A 50 -1.33 -6.37 -0.04
CA LEU A 50 -1.49 -7.77 0.29
C LEU A 50 -2.07 -8.57 -0.88
N SER A 51 -1.46 -9.72 -1.13
CA SER A 51 -2.11 -10.85 -1.80
C SER A 51 -2.49 -11.89 -0.72
N PRO A 52 -3.37 -12.87 -1.01
CA PRO A 52 -3.80 -13.86 -0.03
C PRO A 52 -2.69 -14.84 0.39
N PHE A 53 -1.52 -14.78 -0.25
CA PHE A 53 -0.42 -15.71 -0.01
C PHE A 53 0.39 -15.35 1.24
N GLN A 54 0.87 -16.38 1.94
CA GLN A 54 1.62 -16.28 3.19
C GLN A 54 2.87 -15.38 3.08
N SER A 55 3.52 -15.38 1.92
CA SER A 55 4.70 -14.54 1.68
C SER A 55 4.36 -13.05 1.83
N SER A 56 3.20 -12.63 1.33
CA SER A 56 2.74 -11.25 1.36
C SER A 56 2.28 -10.83 2.76
N THR A 57 1.56 -11.71 3.47
CA THR A 57 1.11 -11.42 4.85
C THR A 57 2.27 -11.35 5.84
N ARG A 58 3.30 -12.19 5.66
CA ARG A 58 4.52 -12.16 6.49
C ARG A 58 5.31 -10.87 6.33
N THR A 59 5.28 -10.23 5.16
CA THR A 59 6.00 -8.98 4.93
C THR A 59 5.55 -7.88 5.89
N VAL A 60 4.28 -7.85 6.32
CA VAL A 60 3.85 -6.86 7.32
C VAL A 60 4.58 -7.01 8.64
N GLN A 61 4.75 -8.24 9.12
CA GLN A 61 5.56 -8.49 10.31
C GLN A 61 7.00 -8.04 10.09
N GLN A 62 7.60 -8.36 8.94
CA GLN A 62 8.99 -8.01 8.64
C GLN A 62 9.21 -6.49 8.57
N MET A 63 8.24 -5.73 8.08
CA MET A 63 8.29 -4.26 8.12
C MET A 63 8.35 -3.78 9.58
N VAL A 64 7.45 -4.27 10.44
CA VAL A 64 7.40 -3.86 11.84
C VAL A 64 8.65 -4.26 12.60
N ASP A 65 9.14 -5.49 12.39
CA ASP A 65 10.38 -5.98 13.00
C ASP A 65 11.60 -5.15 12.54
N LEU A 66 11.59 -4.62 11.30
CA LEU A 66 12.67 -3.81 10.75
C LEU A 66 12.71 -2.39 11.32
N ALA A 67 11.60 -1.65 11.29
CA ALA A 67 11.61 -0.22 11.64
C ALA A 67 11.01 0.11 13.01
N GLY A 68 10.37 -0.84 13.68
CA GLY A 68 9.79 -0.63 15.01
C GLY A 68 8.86 0.59 15.08
N LYS A 69 9.14 1.54 15.98
CA LYS A 69 8.34 2.77 16.11
C LYS A 69 8.82 3.93 15.25
N SER A 70 9.90 3.75 14.49
CA SER A 70 10.50 4.78 13.65
C SER A 70 9.77 4.98 12.32
N ALA A 71 8.77 4.15 12.02
CA ALA A 71 7.95 4.22 10.81
C ALA A 71 6.45 4.15 11.11
N ASP A 72 5.65 4.54 10.12
CA ASP A 72 4.22 4.24 10.04
C ASP A 72 3.97 3.01 9.15
N TYR A 73 2.85 2.33 9.36
CA TYR A 73 2.54 1.07 8.69
C TYR A 73 1.15 1.09 8.09
N VAL A 74 1.04 0.69 6.83
CA VAL A 74 -0.24 0.52 6.15
C VAL A 74 -0.27 -0.85 5.47
N ALA A 75 -1.19 -1.71 5.90
CA ALA A 75 -1.52 -2.93 5.19
C ALA A 75 -2.70 -2.66 4.26
N VAL A 76 -2.54 -2.95 2.97
CA VAL A 76 -3.56 -2.71 1.95
C VAL A 76 -4.11 -4.04 1.46
N VAL A 77 -5.33 -4.41 1.86
CA VAL A 77 -5.97 -5.65 1.42
C VAL A 77 -6.43 -5.50 -0.03
N ASN A 78 -5.75 -6.19 -0.96
CA ASN A 78 -6.09 -6.10 -2.38
C ASN A 78 -7.29 -6.97 -2.74
N ARG A 79 -8.48 -6.35 -2.76
CA ARG A 79 -9.76 -7.01 -3.07
C ARG A 79 -9.85 -7.55 -4.49
N TRP A 80 -8.87 -7.29 -5.35
CA TRP A 80 -8.74 -8.00 -6.62
C TRP A 80 -8.72 -9.52 -6.43
N PHE A 81 -8.03 -10.00 -5.38
CA PHE A 81 -7.84 -11.43 -5.14
C PHE A 81 -9.02 -12.14 -4.50
N GLY A 82 -9.95 -11.41 -3.87
CA GLY A 82 -11.09 -12.02 -3.20
C GLY A 82 -11.57 -11.24 -1.97
N ASP A 83 -12.42 -11.92 -1.21
CA ASP A 83 -13.04 -11.40 0.01
C ASP A 83 -12.27 -11.90 1.26
N ASP A 84 -12.75 -11.61 2.46
CA ASP A 84 -12.03 -11.96 3.71
C ASP A 84 -11.72 -13.46 3.82
N GLU A 85 -12.62 -14.32 3.31
CA GLU A 85 -12.43 -15.77 3.28
C GLU A 85 -11.22 -16.20 2.43
N ASP A 86 -10.97 -15.51 1.31
CA ASP A 86 -9.81 -15.75 0.45
C ASP A 86 -8.50 -15.26 1.12
N PHE A 87 -8.62 -14.31 2.05
CA PHE A 87 -7.52 -13.75 2.84
C PHE A 87 -7.38 -14.40 4.23
N TYR A 88 -7.77 -15.67 4.39
CA TYR A 88 -7.67 -16.38 5.68
C TYR A 88 -6.25 -16.39 6.28
N MET A 89 -5.20 -16.32 5.46
CA MET A 89 -3.82 -16.20 5.96
C MET A 89 -3.51 -14.85 6.62
N TRP A 90 -4.34 -13.84 6.35
CA TRP A 90 -4.28 -12.50 6.95
C TRP A 90 -5.28 -12.38 8.11
N PHE A 91 -6.56 -12.70 7.86
CA PHE A 91 -7.66 -12.54 8.80
C PHE A 91 -7.79 -13.67 9.83
N GLY A 92 -7.24 -14.85 9.53
CA GLY A 92 -7.59 -16.08 10.22
C GLY A 92 -8.85 -16.73 9.64
N ASP A 93 -9.23 -17.89 10.17
CA ASP A 93 -10.48 -18.57 9.83
C ASP A 93 -11.12 -19.27 11.04
N GLY A 94 -12.34 -19.76 10.84
CA GLY A 94 -13.06 -20.56 11.83
C GLY A 94 -12.51 -21.98 12.05
N ASN A 95 -11.48 -22.38 11.30
CA ASN A 95 -10.88 -23.72 11.34
C ASN A 95 -9.59 -23.77 12.19
N GLY A 96 -9.34 -22.72 12.97
CA GLY A 96 -8.22 -22.66 13.91
C GLY A 96 -6.97 -21.97 13.36
N ASN A 97 -7.03 -21.34 12.19
CA ASN A 97 -5.97 -20.42 11.75
C ASN A 97 -6.19 -19.06 12.42
N PRO A 98 -5.29 -18.60 13.31
CA PRO A 98 -5.40 -17.25 13.85
C PRO A 98 -5.06 -16.20 12.78
N PRO A 99 -5.44 -14.92 13.00
CA PRO A 99 -4.96 -13.82 12.19
C PRO A 99 -3.43 -13.82 12.09
N SER A 100 -2.88 -13.30 10.99
CA SER A 100 -1.44 -13.25 10.81
C SER A 100 -0.77 -12.45 11.92
N ARG A 101 0.47 -12.83 12.28
CA ARG A 101 1.25 -12.09 13.27
C ARG A 101 1.46 -10.63 12.87
N GLY A 102 1.66 -10.36 11.58
CA GLY A 102 1.76 -8.98 11.06
C GLY A 102 0.50 -8.18 11.36
N ARG A 103 -0.69 -8.75 11.10
CA ARG A 103 -1.98 -8.12 11.40
C ARG A 103 -2.17 -7.87 12.88
N ALA A 104 -1.86 -8.86 13.71
CA ALA A 104 -1.97 -8.78 15.16
C ALA A 104 -1.04 -7.70 15.75
N MET A 105 0.11 -7.44 15.12
CA MET A 105 1.07 -6.43 15.57
C MET A 105 0.70 -5.01 15.17
N LEU A 106 -0.02 -4.79 14.07
CA LEU A 106 -0.30 -3.43 13.56
C LEU A 106 -0.83 -2.46 14.63
N PRO A 107 -1.83 -2.81 15.47
CA PRO A 107 -2.37 -1.89 16.48
C PRO A 107 -1.32 -1.40 17.49
N ASP A 108 -0.39 -2.27 17.90
CA ASP A 108 0.65 -1.94 18.89
C ASP A 108 1.68 -0.93 18.35
N TYR A 109 1.72 -0.74 17.03
CA TYR A 109 2.62 0.17 16.31
C TYR A 109 1.87 1.30 15.60
N GLY A 110 0.56 1.49 15.88
CA GLY A 110 -0.25 2.52 15.23
C GLY A 110 -0.45 2.29 13.72
N GLY A 111 -0.28 1.05 13.26
CA GLY A 111 -0.49 0.66 11.88
C GLY A 111 -1.97 0.57 11.51
N GLU A 112 -2.27 0.79 10.23
CA GLU A 112 -3.64 0.80 9.70
C GLU A 112 -3.83 -0.29 8.67
N GLU A 113 -5.07 -0.74 8.55
CA GLU A 113 -5.53 -1.65 7.52
C GLU A 113 -6.55 -0.91 6.64
N ILE A 114 -6.32 -0.89 5.33
CA ILE A 114 -7.24 -0.32 4.34
C ILE A 114 -7.50 -1.33 3.22
N ASP A 115 -8.57 -1.12 2.47
CA ASP A 115 -8.85 -1.92 1.27
C ASP A 115 -8.34 -1.21 0.02
N LEU A 116 -7.80 -1.97 -0.93
CA LEU A 116 -7.76 -1.59 -2.34
C LEU A 116 -8.98 -2.27 -3.02
N PRO A 117 -10.04 -1.52 -3.35
CA PRO A 117 -11.27 -2.10 -3.89
C PRO A 117 -11.04 -2.86 -5.19
N LYS A 118 -11.95 -3.78 -5.52
CA LYS A 118 -11.89 -4.55 -6.76
C LYS A 118 -12.40 -3.73 -7.93
N LEU A 119 -11.54 -3.41 -8.90
CA LEU A 119 -11.98 -2.93 -10.21
C LEU A 119 -12.46 -4.13 -11.04
N GLN A 120 -13.53 -3.95 -11.83
CA GLN A 120 -13.99 -5.00 -12.75
C GLN A 120 -12.88 -5.34 -13.76
N ALA A 121 -12.57 -6.64 -13.93
CA ALA A 121 -11.48 -7.08 -14.81
C ALA A 121 -11.56 -6.54 -16.24
N GLY A 122 -12.75 -6.53 -16.85
CA GLY A 122 -12.94 -5.98 -18.19
C GLY A 122 -12.70 -4.47 -18.30
N VAL A 123 -12.78 -3.72 -17.19
CA VAL A 123 -12.38 -2.30 -17.16
C VAL A 123 -10.86 -2.19 -17.08
N MET A 124 -10.24 -2.97 -16.20
CA MET A 124 -8.77 -3.00 -16.04
C MET A 124 -8.07 -3.41 -17.34
N VAL A 125 -8.53 -4.46 -18.02
CA VAL A 125 -7.99 -4.91 -19.31
C VAL A 125 -8.12 -3.81 -20.37
N ALA A 126 -9.24 -3.09 -20.41
CA ALA A 126 -9.43 -2.04 -21.41
C ALA A 126 -8.49 -0.83 -21.18
N ILE A 127 -8.13 -0.56 -19.92
CA ILE A 127 -7.16 0.48 -19.53
C ILE A 127 -5.74 0.02 -19.88
N ASP A 128 -5.38 -1.21 -19.54
CA ASP A 128 -4.07 -1.82 -19.77
C ASP A 128 -3.73 -1.95 -21.26
N ASP A 129 -4.67 -2.46 -22.06
CA ASP A 129 -4.59 -2.57 -23.52
C ASP A 129 -4.27 -1.23 -24.21
N ARG A 130 -4.61 -0.11 -23.57
CA ARG A 130 -4.39 1.25 -24.07
C ARG A 130 -3.30 2.00 -23.31
N MET A 131 -2.65 1.36 -22.34
CA MET A 131 -1.65 1.96 -21.46
C MET A 131 -2.10 3.30 -20.85
N MET A 132 -3.38 3.39 -20.48
CA MET A 132 -3.96 4.63 -19.97
C MET A 132 -3.73 4.79 -18.46
N ARG A 133 -3.55 6.03 -18.01
CA ARG A 133 -3.68 6.36 -16.59
C ARG A 133 -5.16 6.28 -16.19
N PHE A 134 -5.44 5.95 -14.92
CA PHE A 134 -6.81 5.91 -14.41
C PHE A 134 -7.56 7.24 -14.60
N ALA A 135 -6.89 8.38 -14.36
CA ALA A 135 -7.48 9.70 -14.56
C ALA A 135 -7.90 9.95 -16.02
N ASP A 136 -7.01 9.64 -16.97
CA ASP A 136 -7.29 9.81 -18.41
C ASP A 136 -8.40 8.87 -18.88
N ALA A 137 -8.45 7.64 -18.34
CA ALA A 137 -9.48 6.66 -18.66
C ALA A 137 -10.86 7.05 -18.10
N ALA A 138 -10.90 7.76 -16.98
CA ALA A 138 -12.12 8.24 -16.34
C ALA A 138 -12.69 9.53 -16.99
N ALA A 139 -11.83 10.30 -17.66
CA ALA A 139 -12.20 11.58 -18.27
C ALA A 139 -13.20 11.46 -19.43
N ASP A 140 -13.87 12.57 -19.74
CA ASP A 140 -14.68 12.69 -20.95
C ASP A 140 -13.79 12.63 -22.20
N GLY A 141 -14.30 12.00 -23.26
CA GLY A 141 -13.51 11.73 -24.48
C GLY A 141 -12.65 10.46 -24.41
N SER A 142 -12.60 9.78 -23.26
CA SER A 142 -11.96 8.46 -23.13
C SER A 142 -12.57 7.42 -24.08
N PRO A 143 -11.75 6.52 -24.67
CA PRO A 143 -12.20 5.44 -25.54
C PRO A 143 -12.98 4.34 -24.79
N LEU A 144 -13.04 4.39 -23.46
CA LEU A 144 -13.88 3.49 -22.67
C LEU A 144 -15.37 3.79 -22.86
N SER A 145 -16.17 2.73 -22.85
CA SER A 145 -17.63 2.87 -22.84
C SER A 145 -18.10 3.63 -21.59
N ARG A 146 -19.26 4.28 -21.69
CA ARG A 146 -19.87 5.01 -20.54
C ARG A 146 -20.01 4.13 -19.29
N ALA A 147 -20.35 2.85 -19.47
CA ALA A 147 -20.46 1.90 -18.37
C ALA A 147 -19.10 1.58 -17.73
N GLN A 148 -18.04 1.39 -18.52
CA GLN A 148 -16.68 1.19 -18.01
C GLN A 148 -16.18 2.42 -17.25
N ARG A 149 -16.36 3.63 -17.81
CA ARG A 149 -15.99 4.88 -17.14
C ARG A 149 -16.73 5.07 -15.82
N SER A 150 -18.04 4.81 -15.79
CA SER A 150 -18.83 4.91 -14.56
C SER A 150 -18.32 3.97 -13.46
N ARG A 151 -17.97 2.72 -13.82
CA ARG A 151 -17.35 1.76 -12.87
C ARG A 151 -15.99 2.23 -12.39
N LEU A 152 -15.15 2.76 -13.28
CA LEU A 152 -13.83 3.30 -12.93
C LEU A 152 -13.94 4.50 -11.99
N ILE A 153 -14.82 5.47 -12.28
CA ILE A 153 -15.03 6.65 -11.44
C ILE A 153 -15.49 6.24 -10.03
N ARG A 154 -16.42 5.28 -9.94
CA ARG A 154 -16.85 4.75 -8.63
C ARG A 154 -15.70 4.07 -7.90
N TRP A 155 -14.93 3.22 -8.59
CA TRP A 155 -13.77 2.55 -8.00
C TRP A 155 -12.71 3.54 -7.52
N MET A 156 -12.44 4.62 -8.29
CA MET A 156 -11.52 5.69 -7.87
C MET A 156 -12.03 6.37 -6.61
N LYS A 157 -13.31 6.74 -6.56
CA LYS A 157 -13.92 7.33 -5.35
C LYS A 157 -13.83 6.40 -4.14
N ASP A 158 -14.10 5.11 -4.32
CA ASP A 158 -14.04 4.12 -3.23
C ASP A 158 -12.58 3.89 -2.77
N THR A 159 -11.61 4.03 -3.68
CA THR A 159 -10.17 3.96 -3.38
C THR A 159 -9.70 5.22 -2.64
N ASP A 160 -10.10 6.40 -3.09
CA ASP A 160 -9.80 7.68 -2.44
C ASP A 160 -10.30 7.66 -0.99
N ALA A 161 -11.53 7.18 -0.76
CA ALA A 161 -12.09 7.05 0.59
C ALA A 161 -11.31 6.09 1.50
N GLN A 162 -10.56 5.12 0.93
CA GLN A 162 -9.67 4.25 1.70
C GLN A 162 -8.33 4.93 1.97
N LEU A 163 -7.78 5.65 0.99
CA LEU A 163 -6.55 6.44 1.14
C LEU A 163 -6.72 7.59 2.15
N ASP A 164 -7.90 8.22 2.20
CA ASP A 164 -8.25 9.28 3.15
C ASP A 164 -8.08 8.83 4.61
N LYS A 165 -8.28 7.54 4.90
CA LYS A 165 -8.10 6.98 6.26
C LYS A 165 -6.66 7.00 6.74
N VAL A 166 -5.71 7.06 5.81
CA VAL A 166 -4.27 7.02 6.09
C VAL A 166 -3.54 8.24 5.50
N ALA A 167 -4.27 9.28 5.10
CA ALA A 167 -3.73 10.42 4.36
C ALA A 167 -2.58 11.11 5.10
N ASP A 168 -2.70 11.26 6.42
CA ASP A 168 -1.67 11.82 7.30
C ASP A 168 -0.37 11.02 7.29
N LYS A 169 -0.45 9.70 7.11
CA LYS A 169 0.72 8.81 7.04
C LYS A 169 1.38 8.86 5.67
N ILE A 170 0.60 8.86 4.59
CA ILE A 170 1.16 8.78 3.22
C ILE A 170 1.47 10.15 2.57
N GLY A 171 1.49 11.24 3.36
CA GLY A 171 1.80 12.57 2.86
C GLY A 171 0.70 13.21 2.01
N LEU A 172 -0.55 12.75 2.14
CA LEU A 172 -1.74 13.32 1.50
C LEU A 172 -2.60 14.15 2.46
N GLY A 173 -2.34 14.05 3.76
CA GLY A 173 -2.99 14.89 4.77
C GLY A 173 -2.73 16.35 4.44
N ALA A 174 -3.77 17.18 4.57
CA ALA A 174 -3.69 18.61 4.27
C ALA A 174 -2.41 19.19 4.89
N GLY A 175 -1.52 19.68 4.01
CA GLY A 175 -0.41 20.52 4.42
C GLY A 175 -0.93 21.66 5.29
N LYS A 176 -0.08 22.09 6.23
CA LYS A 176 -0.29 23.31 7.03
C LYS A 176 -0.88 24.46 6.21
#